data_AF-A0A2V2YC83-F1
#
_entry.id   AF-A0A2V2YC83-F1
#
_cell.length_a   1.000
_cell.length_b   1.000
_cell.length_c   1.000
_cell.angle_alpha   90.00
_cell.angle_beta   90.00
_cell.angle_gamma   90.00
#
_symmetry.space_group_name_H-M   'P 1'
#
loop_
_entity.id
_entity.type
_entity.pdbx_description
1 polymer ?
#
loop_
_entity_poly.entity_id
_entity_poly.type
_entity_poly.pdbx_seq_one_letter_code
_entity_poly.pdbx_strand_id
1 'polypeptide(L)'
;MKASWRRIAGSTIALMVLLPALPAAAHDHGQVAADGTGLSTLTINTAIGSIVFVLLAITAYLLHARSLDKQLSPMAGMMASMTVAMAASLTIGTTAGILLSQMFISTVISVVFGMAVGYLAGQGSSMLAAMDGMLSGLMGGMMGAMLGVMVVGEYPTLSILFMDLVFVGCMSALYRFLELHSARREHEAETEHSIHPSSL
;
A
#
# COMPACT_ATOMS: atom_id res chain seq x y z
N MET A 1 24.48 -3.93 8.72
CA MET A 1 24.10 -3.00 9.82
C MET A 1 23.32 -1.75 9.40
N LYS A 2 23.34 -1.30 8.12
CA LYS A 2 22.56 -0.12 7.65
C LYS A 2 21.03 -0.35 7.52
N ALA A 3 20.57 -1.61 7.54
CA ALA A 3 19.17 -1.96 7.35
C ALA A 3 18.27 -1.70 8.58
N SER A 4 18.83 -1.67 9.79
CA SER A 4 18.04 -1.48 11.02
C SER A 4 17.53 -0.03 11.18
N TRP A 5 18.29 0.96 10.72
CA TRP A 5 17.92 2.37 10.81
C TRP A 5 16.67 2.70 9.99
N ARG A 6 16.50 2.09 8.80
CA ARG A 6 15.31 2.33 7.96
C ARG A 6 14.04 1.70 8.54
N ARG A 7 14.16 0.59 9.29
CA ARG A 7 13.04 -0.05 10.00
C ARG A 7 12.57 0.82 11.17
N ILE A 8 13.50 1.43 11.89
CA ILE A 8 13.19 2.35 13.00
C ILE A 8 12.62 3.67 12.45
N ALA A 9 13.21 4.24 11.41
CA ALA A 9 12.71 5.46 10.78
C ALA A 9 11.30 5.28 10.17
N GLY A 10 11.03 4.14 9.54
CA GLY A 10 9.69 3.79 9.04
C GLY A 10 8.66 3.60 10.16
N SER A 11 9.07 2.97 11.27
CA SER A 11 8.21 2.80 12.45
C SER A 11 7.95 4.12 13.18
N THR A 12 8.91 5.05 13.22
CA THR A 12 8.73 6.38 13.84
C THR A 12 7.91 7.32 12.97
N ILE A 13 7.99 7.20 11.64
CA ILE A 13 7.11 7.94 10.73
C ILE A 13 5.68 7.39 10.79
N ALA A 14 5.51 6.07 10.86
CA ALA A 14 4.20 5.45 11.10
C ALA A 14 3.60 5.86 12.45
N LEU A 15 4.43 5.99 13.50
CA LEU A 15 4.00 6.44 14.82
C LEU A 15 3.70 7.95 14.86
N MET A 16 4.51 8.79 14.19
CA MET A 16 4.29 10.24 14.17
C MET A 16 3.10 10.67 13.29
N VAL A 17 2.74 9.90 12.26
CA VAL A 17 1.53 10.16 11.45
C VAL A 17 0.27 9.65 12.16
N LEU A 18 0.38 8.65 13.04
CA LEU A 18 -0.71 8.23 13.93
C LEU A 18 -0.96 9.22 15.09
N LEU A 19 0.04 9.98 15.53
CA LEU A 19 -0.07 10.84 16.72
C LEU A 19 -0.98 12.08 16.60
N PRO A 20 -1.13 12.79 15.45
CA PRO A 20 -2.09 13.90 15.38
C PRO A 20 -3.56 13.43 15.41
N ALA A 21 -3.83 12.12 15.27
CA ALA A 21 -5.19 11.58 15.30
C ALA A 21 -5.72 11.27 16.72
N LEU A 22 -4.87 11.24 17.75
CA LEU A 22 -5.25 10.89 19.12
C LEU A 22 -5.70 12.06 20.02
N PRO A 23 -5.12 13.28 19.97
CA PRO A 23 -5.57 14.36 20.85
C PRO A 23 -6.82 15.11 20.35
N ALA A 24 -7.19 15.01 19.07
CA ALA A 24 -8.40 15.66 18.55
C ALA A 24 -9.69 14.88 18.84
N ALA A 25 -9.61 13.58 19.16
CA ALA A 25 -10.75 12.74 19.52
C ALA A 25 -11.30 13.02 20.94
N ALA A 26 -10.59 13.82 21.76
CA ALA A 26 -10.99 14.13 23.12
C ALA A 26 -11.74 15.47 23.28
N HIS A 27 -11.90 16.27 22.22
CA HIS A 27 -12.38 17.64 22.37
C HIS A 27 -13.31 18.16 21.26
N ASP A 28 -14.21 17.33 20.74
CA ASP A 28 -15.38 17.88 20.04
C ASP A 28 -16.61 16.97 20.18
N HIS A 29 -17.18 16.97 21.38
CA HIS A 29 -18.60 16.68 21.54
C HIS A 29 -19.39 17.89 21.03
N GLY A 30 -19.84 17.83 19.78
CA GLY A 30 -20.97 18.61 19.31
C GLY A 30 -20.64 19.91 18.57
N GLN A 31 -20.13 19.80 17.34
CA GLN A 31 -20.45 20.77 16.30
C GLN A 31 -20.88 20.07 15.00
N VAL A 32 -22.15 19.69 14.98
CA VAL A 32 -22.94 19.72 13.75
C VAL A 32 -23.16 21.19 13.41
N ALA A 33 -22.49 21.73 12.39
CA ALA A 33 -23.04 22.68 11.40
C ALA A 33 -21.94 23.43 10.64
N ALA A 34 -22.28 23.75 9.38
CA ALA A 34 -21.70 24.78 8.52
C ALA A 34 -20.47 24.42 7.66
N ASP A 35 -20.63 23.47 6.74
CA ASP A 35 -20.23 23.70 5.35
C ASP A 35 -20.99 22.74 4.41
N GLY A 36 -21.36 23.21 3.22
CA GLY A 36 -22.34 22.61 2.29
C GLY A 36 -21.99 21.25 1.67
N THR A 37 -21.12 20.47 2.30
CA THR A 37 -20.81 19.08 1.94
C THR A 37 -20.92 18.26 3.22
N GLY A 38 -21.78 17.24 3.28
CA GLY A 38 -22.04 16.42 4.47
C GLY A 38 -20.86 15.59 5.02
N LEU A 39 -19.60 15.95 4.71
CA LEU A 39 -18.39 15.38 5.29
C LEU A 39 -17.75 16.38 6.27
N SER A 40 -17.46 15.91 7.49
CA SER A 40 -16.73 16.69 8.50
C SER A 40 -15.30 17.01 8.02
N THR A 41 -14.80 18.21 8.33
CA THR A 41 -13.43 18.66 8.03
C THR A 41 -12.35 17.67 8.50
N LEU A 42 -12.63 16.95 9.60
CA LEU A 42 -11.78 15.87 10.12
C LEU A 42 -11.59 14.73 9.11
N THR A 43 -12.67 14.28 8.47
CA THR A 43 -12.62 13.18 7.49
C THR A 43 -11.80 13.58 6.26
N ILE A 44 -11.86 14.85 5.86
CA ILE A 44 -11.08 15.35 4.73
C ILE A 44 -9.59 15.38 5.08
N ASN A 45 -9.22 15.89 6.26
CA ASN A 45 -7.82 15.94 6.69
C ASN A 45 -7.21 14.55 6.87
N THR A 46 -7.96 13.60 7.44
CA THR A 46 -7.49 12.20 7.58
C THR A 46 -7.36 11.52 6.22
N ALA A 47 -8.31 11.73 5.30
CA ALA A 47 -8.23 11.21 3.93
C ALA A 47 -7.00 11.72 3.17
N ILE A 48 -6.70 13.03 3.26
CA ILE A 48 -5.51 13.61 2.62
C ILE A 48 -4.24 13.01 3.23
N GLY A 49 -4.19 12.89 4.56
CA GLY A 49 -3.07 12.26 5.26
C GLY A 49 -2.82 10.82 4.80
N SER A 50 -3.89 10.01 4.72
CA SER A 50 -3.86 8.62 4.22
C SER A 50 -3.33 8.55 2.79
N ILE A 51 -3.84 9.37 1.87
CA ILE A 51 -3.40 9.37 0.46
C ILE A 51 -1.90 9.69 0.36
N VAL A 52 -1.43 10.74 1.07
CA VAL A 52 -0.01 11.11 1.07
C VAL A 52 0.86 9.98 1.64
N PHE A 53 0.39 9.34 2.71
CA PHE A 53 1.08 8.20 3.32
C PHE A 53 1.19 7.00 2.35
N VAL A 54 0.09 6.64 1.68
CA VAL A 54 0.05 5.56 0.68
C VAL A 54 1.00 5.86 -0.49
N LEU A 55 0.98 7.08 -1.03
CA LEU A 55 1.88 7.50 -2.10
C LEU A 55 3.36 7.44 -1.70
N LEU A 56 3.69 7.89 -0.48
CA LEU A 56 5.05 7.79 0.06
C LEU A 56 5.47 6.33 0.23
N ALA A 57 4.60 5.47 0.75
CA ALA A 57 4.87 4.05 0.92
C ALA A 57 5.12 3.34 -0.42
N ILE A 58 4.30 3.62 -1.44
CA ILE A 58 4.48 3.10 -2.80
C ILE A 58 5.81 3.58 -3.38
N THR A 59 6.11 4.87 -3.27
CA THR A 59 7.37 5.44 -3.80
C THR A 59 8.58 4.81 -3.13
N ALA A 60 8.54 4.67 -1.80
CA ALA A 60 9.61 4.00 -1.04
C ALA A 60 9.78 2.53 -1.44
N TYR A 61 8.67 1.82 -1.68
CA TYR A 61 8.69 0.45 -2.19
C TYR A 61 9.30 0.37 -3.59
N LEU A 62 8.88 1.23 -4.52
CA LEU A 62 9.41 1.26 -5.89
C LEU A 62 10.91 1.55 -5.91
N LEU A 63 11.38 2.49 -5.09
CA LEU A 63 12.81 2.78 -4.93
C LEU A 63 13.57 1.58 -4.33
N HIS A 64 12.97 0.88 -3.37
CA HIS A 64 13.59 -0.29 -2.78
C HIS A 64 13.67 -1.46 -3.76
N ALA A 65 12.60 -1.72 -4.52
CA ALA A 65 12.54 -2.74 -5.56
C ALA A 65 13.58 -2.46 -6.66
N ARG A 66 13.65 -1.21 -7.15
CA ARG A 66 14.67 -0.80 -8.14
C ARG A 66 16.11 -0.91 -7.61
N SER A 67 16.33 -0.69 -6.32
CA SER A 67 17.65 -0.91 -5.71
C SER A 67 18.01 -2.39 -5.57
N LEU A 68 17.02 -3.28 -5.60
CA LEU A 68 17.17 -4.74 -5.47
C LEU A 68 17.17 -5.47 -6.83
N ASP A 69 16.97 -4.75 -7.95
CA ASP A 69 16.88 -5.30 -9.32
C ASP A 69 18.04 -6.23 -9.74
N LYS A 70 19.15 -6.25 -9.00
CA LYS A 70 20.25 -7.19 -9.28
C LYS A 70 20.08 -8.58 -8.68
N GLN A 71 19.08 -8.82 -7.82
CA GLN A 71 18.97 -10.08 -7.04
C GLN A 71 17.55 -10.62 -6.88
N LEU A 72 16.51 -9.98 -7.43
CA LEU A 72 15.13 -10.44 -7.24
C LEU A 72 14.74 -11.55 -8.20
N SER A 73 14.17 -12.63 -7.65
CA SER A 73 13.63 -13.70 -8.48
C SER A 73 12.34 -13.26 -9.20
N PRO A 74 12.08 -13.75 -10.43
CA PRO A 74 10.88 -13.40 -11.20
C PRO A 74 9.57 -13.63 -10.42
N MET A 75 9.49 -14.72 -9.67
CA MET A 75 8.31 -15.11 -8.88
C MET A 75 8.05 -14.14 -7.71
N ALA A 76 9.10 -13.67 -7.04
CA ALA A 76 8.97 -12.70 -5.96
C ALA A 76 8.46 -11.35 -6.50
N GLY A 77 8.95 -10.91 -7.65
CA GLY A 77 8.47 -9.68 -8.29
C GLY A 77 7.01 -9.73 -8.72
N MET A 78 6.52 -10.88 -9.21
CA MET A 78 5.10 -11.09 -9.53
C MET A 78 4.21 -10.88 -8.30
N MET A 79 4.45 -11.63 -7.22
CA MET A 79 3.66 -11.53 -5.98
C MET A 79 3.70 -10.12 -5.37
N ALA A 80 4.86 -9.47 -5.45
CA ALA A 80 5.05 -8.15 -4.89
C ALA A 80 4.31 -7.07 -5.69
N SER A 81 4.35 -7.13 -7.02
CA SER A 81 3.59 -6.22 -7.88
C SER A 81 2.07 -6.34 -7.66
N MET A 82 1.56 -7.56 -7.54
CA MET A 82 0.14 -7.85 -7.30
C MET A 82 -0.31 -7.26 -5.95
N THR A 83 0.46 -7.48 -4.89
CA THR A 83 0.12 -7.06 -3.53
C THR A 83 0.13 -5.54 -3.41
N VAL A 84 1.15 -4.87 -3.94
CA VAL A 84 1.25 -3.40 -3.91
C VAL A 84 0.13 -2.76 -4.71
N ALA A 85 -0.14 -3.25 -5.92
CA ALA A 85 -1.21 -2.73 -6.76
C ALA A 85 -2.58 -2.88 -6.09
N MET A 86 -2.88 -4.05 -5.51
CA MET A 86 -4.14 -4.31 -4.82
C MET A 86 -4.30 -3.44 -3.58
N ALA A 87 -3.30 -3.44 -2.70
CA ALA A 87 -3.37 -2.71 -1.43
C ALA A 87 -3.50 -1.20 -1.67
N ALA A 88 -2.73 -0.65 -2.61
CA ALA A 88 -2.76 0.77 -2.97
C ALA A 88 -4.08 1.17 -3.62
N SER A 89 -4.54 0.43 -4.63
CA SER A 89 -5.79 0.75 -5.33
C SER A 89 -7.02 0.62 -4.43
N LEU A 90 -7.00 -0.28 -3.46
CA LEU A 90 -8.09 -0.48 -2.52
C LEU A 90 -8.17 0.64 -1.47
N THR A 91 -7.03 1.13 -0.96
CA THR A 91 -6.99 2.30 -0.07
C THR A 91 -7.43 3.56 -0.81
N ILE A 92 -6.84 3.83 -1.98
CA ILE A 92 -7.23 5.00 -2.79
C ILE A 92 -8.71 4.90 -3.21
N GLY A 93 -9.17 3.71 -3.61
CA GLY A 93 -10.56 3.38 -3.89
C GLY A 93 -11.52 3.76 -2.77
N THR A 94 -11.21 3.29 -1.57
CA THR A 94 -12.06 3.54 -0.40
C THR A 94 -12.10 5.03 -0.08
N THR A 95 -10.94 5.70 -0.08
CA THR A 95 -10.86 7.13 0.21
C THR A 95 -11.56 7.98 -0.86
N ALA A 96 -11.38 7.67 -2.14
CA ALA A 96 -12.09 8.34 -3.22
C ALA A 96 -13.61 8.09 -3.17
N GLY A 97 -14.04 6.89 -2.78
CA GLY A 97 -15.47 6.56 -2.61
C GLY A 97 -16.13 7.40 -1.52
N ILE A 98 -15.43 7.59 -0.40
CA ILE A 98 -15.87 8.43 0.72
C ILE A 98 -15.92 9.90 0.32
N LEU A 99 -14.91 10.41 -0.39
CA LEU A 99 -14.83 11.84 -0.75
C LEU A 99 -15.85 12.25 -1.81
N LEU A 100 -16.00 11.44 -2.86
CA LEU A 100 -16.83 11.82 -4.00
C LEU A 100 -18.28 11.37 -3.86
N SER A 101 -18.58 10.38 -3.00
CA SER A 101 -19.91 9.75 -2.85
C SER A 101 -20.53 9.24 -4.18
N GLN A 102 -19.73 9.20 -5.26
CA GLN A 102 -20.13 8.76 -6.59
C GLN A 102 -19.32 7.53 -6.97
N MET A 103 -20.01 6.40 -7.13
CA MET A 103 -19.40 5.11 -7.49
C MET A 103 -18.59 5.18 -8.78
N PHE A 104 -19.13 5.80 -9.83
CA PHE A 104 -18.50 5.81 -11.15
C PHE A 104 -17.17 6.56 -11.15
N ILE A 105 -17.16 7.81 -10.67
CA ILE A 105 -15.95 8.64 -10.68
C ILE A 105 -14.88 8.06 -9.75
N SER A 106 -15.27 7.60 -8.55
CA SER A 106 -14.33 6.96 -7.62
C SER A 106 -13.69 5.70 -8.21
N THR A 107 -14.48 4.87 -8.90
CA THR A 107 -13.98 3.64 -9.52
C THR A 107 -13.00 3.97 -10.64
N VAL A 108 -13.33 4.90 -11.54
CA VAL A 108 -12.46 5.27 -12.67
C VAL A 108 -11.11 5.80 -12.17
N ILE A 109 -11.11 6.71 -11.20
CA ILE A 109 -9.88 7.28 -10.63
C ILE A 109 -9.02 6.17 -10.01
N SER A 110 -9.65 5.29 -9.24
CA SER A 110 -8.96 4.25 -8.46
C SER A 110 -8.44 3.12 -9.32
N VAL A 111 -9.17 2.74 -10.38
CA VAL A 111 -8.72 1.75 -11.38
C VAL A 111 -7.56 2.30 -12.20
N VAL A 112 -7.64 3.55 -12.69
CA VAL A 112 -6.54 4.18 -13.44
C VAL A 112 -5.30 4.30 -12.57
N PHE A 113 -5.47 4.73 -11.31
CA PHE A 113 -4.38 4.79 -10.35
C PHE A 113 -3.79 3.40 -10.06
N GLY A 114 -4.64 2.40 -9.80
CA GLY A 114 -4.21 1.02 -9.54
C GLY A 114 -3.45 0.40 -10.69
N MET A 115 -3.90 0.61 -11.93
CA MET A 115 -3.19 0.16 -13.13
C MET A 115 -1.82 0.84 -13.27
N ALA A 116 -1.74 2.16 -13.05
CA ALA A 116 -0.48 2.89 -13.13
C ALA A 116 0.53 2.37 -12.08
N VAL A 117 0.09 2.18 -10.84
CA VAL A 117 0.92 1.63 -9.77
C VAL A 117 1.35 0.20 -10.06
N GLY A 118 0.42 -0.65 -10.53
CA GLY A 118 0.73 -2.04 -10.89
C GLY A 118 1.73 -2.18 -12.03
N TYR A 119 1.61 -1.33 -13.05
CA TYR A 119 2.57 -1.27 -14.15
C TYR A 119 3.97 -0.83 -13.68
N LEU A 120 4.05 0.24 -12.88
CA LEU A 120 5.31 0.74 -12.34
C LEU A 120 5.98 -0.25 -11.39
N ALA A 121 5.20 -0.96 -10.58
CA ALA A 121 5.70 -1.98 -9.65
C ALA A 121 6.18 -3.26 -10.35
N GLY A 122 5.55 -3.65 -11.47
CA GLY A 122 5.92 -4.85 -12.22
C GLY A 122 7.09 -4.67 -13.19
N GLN A 123 7.38 -3.43 -13.62
CA GLN A 123 8.38 -3.13 -14.66
C GLN A 123 9.79 -3.67 -14.34
N GLY A 124 10.19 -3.76 -13.07
CA GLY A 124 11.52 -4.23 -12.67
C GLY A 124 11.73 -5.75 -12.79
N SER A 125 10.67 -6.56 -12.76
CA SER A 125 10.79 -8.03 -12.72
C SER A 125 10.53 -8.69 -14.07
N SER A 126 9.33 -8.51 -14.62
CA SER A 126 8.93 -9.11 -15.90
C SER A 126 7.67 -8.46 -16.45
N MET A 127 7.48 -8.55 -17.76
CA MET A 127 6.26 -8.07 -18.42
C MET A 127 5.00 -8.79 -17.91
N LEU A 128 5.13 -10.06 -17.51
CA LEU A 128 4.06 -10.84 -16.89
C LEU A 128 3.67 -10.27 -15.52
N ALA A 129 4.64 -9.92 -14.68
CA ALA A 129 4.39 -9.28 -13.38
C ALA A 129 3.67 -7.93 -13.54
N ALA A 130 4.02 -7.13 -14.56
CA ALA A 130 3.32 -5.88 -14.83
C ALA A 130 1.84 -6.11 -15.20
N MET A 131 1.54 -7.16 -15.98
CA MET A 131 0.15 -7.51 -16.34
C MET A 131 -0.65 -7.97 -15.12
N ASP A 132 -0.09 -8.85 -14.29
CA ASP A 132 -0.75 -9.30 -13.06
C ASP A 132 -0.97 -8.14 -12.08
N GLY A 133 0.02 -7.25 -11.94
CA GLY A 133 -0.11 -6.03 -11.17
C GLY A 133 -1.23 -5.11 -11.67
N MET A 134 -1.33 -4.89 -12.99
CA MET A 134 -2.40 -4.07 -13.56
C MET A 134 -3.80 -4.68 -13.34
N LEU A 135 -3.96 -5.98 -13.57
CA LEU A 135 -5.22 -6.69 -13.36
C LEU A 135 -5.63 -6.67 -11.87
N SER A 136 -4.66 -6.86 -10.99
CA SER A 136 -4.84 -6.76 -9.54
C SER A 136 -5.25 -5.36 -9.09
N GLY A 137 -4.59 -4.32 -9.63
CA GLY A 137 -4.94 -2.93 -9.36
C GLY A 137 -6.34 -2.54 -9.87
N LEU A 138 -6.75 -3.09 -11.02
CA LEU A 138 -8.12 -2.92 -11.52
C LEU A 138 -9.14 -3.56 -10.57
N MET A 139 -8.88 -4.78 -10.11
CA MET A 139 -9.77 -5.50 -9.18
C MET A 139 -9.86 -4.78 -7.82
N GLY A 140 -8.72 -4.38 -7.27
CA GLY A 140 -8.63 -3.63 -6.01
C GLY A 140 -9.30 -2.26 -6.08
N GLY A 141 -9.15 -1.55 -7.20
CA GLY A 141 -9.77 -0.24 -7.42
C GLY A 141 -11.30 -0.31 -7.46
N MET A 142 -11.87 -1.30 -8.15
CA MET A 142 -13.32 -1.50 -8.18
C MET A 142 -13.88 -1.88 -6.80
N MET A 143 -13.24 -2.84 -6.12
CA MET A 143 -13.68 -3.24 -4.78
C MET A 143 -13.52 -2.11 -3.75
N GLY A 144 -12.42 -1.35 -3.81
CA GLY A 144 -12.18 -0.22 -2.92
C GLY A 144 -13.21 0.89 -3.09
N ALA A 145 -13.53 1.27 -4.33
CA ALA A 145 -14.54 2.30 -4.61
C ALA A 145 -15.93 1.88 -4.11
N MET A 146 -16.30 0.62 -4.30
CA MET A 146 -17.56 0.06 -3.79
C MET A 146 -17.62 0.10 -2.26
N LEU A 147 -16.54 -0.31 -1.58
CA LEU A 147 -16.44 -0.21 -0.13
C LEU A 147 -16.53 1.24 0.37
N GLY A 148 -15.85 2.17 -0.29
CA GLY A 148 -15.86 3.58 0.10
C GLY A 148 -17.25 4.22 0.10
N VAL A 149 -18.04 3.98 -0.95
CA VAL A 149 -19.40 4.53 -1.05
C VAL A 149 -20.38 3.83 -0.10
N MET A 150 -20.21 2.54 0.17
CA MET A 150 -21.08 1.86 1.14
C MET A 150 -20.85 2.35 2.57
N VAL A 151 -19.61 2.71 2.92
CA VAL A 151 -19.22 3.01 4.29
C VAL A 151 -19.29 4.51 4.63
N VAL A 152 -19.51 5.37 3.62
CA VAL A 152 -19.67 6.83 3.81
C VAL A 152 -20.82 7.19 4.76
N GLY A 153 -21.87 6.36 4.83
CA GLY A 153 -23.08 6.61 5.61
C GLY A 153 -23.02 6.18 7.09
N GLU A 154 -21.96 5.47 7.50
CA GLU A 154 -21.83 4.95 8.87
C GLU A 154 -20.70 5.65 9.64
N TYR A 155 -19.44 5.28 9.33
CA TYR A 155 -18.25 5.78 10.02
C TYR A 155 -17.08 6.00 9.04
N PRO A 156 -17.11 7.07 8.22
CA PRO A 156 -16.12 7.27 7.16
C PRO A 156 -14.69 7.39 7.71
N THR A 157 -14.49 8.09 8.83
CA THR A 157 -13.16 8.29 9.43
C THR A 157 -12.55 7.00 9.98
N LEU A 158 -13.33 6.16 10.68
CA LEU A 158 -12.85 4.88 11.21
C LEU A 158 -12.47 3.92 10.09
N SER A 159 -13.21 3.96 8.98
CA SER A 159 -13.00 3.05 7.86
C SER A 159 -11.76 3.39 7.05
N ILE A 160 -11.43 4.68 6.92
CA ILE A 160 -10.14 5.12 6.38
C ILE A 160 -9.00 4.58 7.27
N LEU A 161 -9.10 4.76 8.59
CA LEU A 161 -8.07 4.30 9.53
C LEU A 161 -7.92 2.77 9.49
N PHE A 162 -9.03 2.04 9.41
CA PHE A 162 -9.01 0.59 9.24
C PHE A 162 -8.33 0.17 7.93
N MET A 163 -8.60 0.85 6.82
CA MET A 163 -7.94 0.57 5.55
C MET A 163 -6.45 0.91 5.56
N ASP A 164 -6.05 1.99 6.24
CA ASP A 164 -4.64 2.30 6.45
C ASP A 164 -3.95 1.21 7.27
N LEU A 165 -4.61 0.69 8.32
CA LEU A 165 -4.09 -0.42 9.12
C LEU A 165 -3.90 -1.68 8.26
N VAL A 166 -4.88 -2.02 7.42
CA VAL A 166 -4.80 -3.16 6.49
C VAL A 166 -3.67 -2.95 5.48
N PHE A 167 -3.54 -1.74 4.92
CA PHE A 167 -2.47 -1.40 3.98
C PHE A 167 -1.08 -1.56 4.62
N VAL A 168 -0.89 -1.06 5.83
CA VAL A 168 0.36 -1.25 6.59
C VAL A 168 0.60 -2.72 6.88
N GLY A 169 -0.43 -3.49 7.24
CA GLY A 169 -0.39 -4.93 7.42
C GLY A 169 0.11 -5.66 6.17
N CYS A 170 -0.52 -5.41 5.01
CA CYS A 170 -0.13 -5.99 3.72
C CYS A 170 1.30 -5.62 3.32
N MET A 171 1.69 -4.36 3.47
CA MET A 171 3.06 -3.92 3.19
C MET A 171 4.06 -4.60 4.11
N SER A 172 3.77 -4.71 5.41
CA SER A 172 4.65 -5.39 6.37
C SER A 172 4.82 -6.88 6.03
N ALA A 173 3.73 -7.56 5.65
CA ALA A 173 3.76 -8.95 5.20
C ALA A 173 4.58 -9.10 3.92
N LEU A 174 4.45 -8.17 2.98
CA LEU A 174 5.23 -8.16 1.75
C LEU A 174 6.75 -8.00 2.02
N TYR A 175 7.14 -7.10 2.92
CA TYR A 175 8.55 -6.96 3.30
C TYR A 175 9.10 -8.24 3.93
N ARG A 176 8.32 -8.91 4.78
CA ARG A 176 8.71 -10.20 5.37
C ARG A 176 8.83 -11.30 4.33
N PHE A 177 7.89 -11.35 3.39
CA PHE A 177 7.92 -12.29 2.28
C PHE A 177 9.19 -12.10 1.44
N LEU A 178 9.56 -10.85 1.14
CA LEU A 178 10.75 -10.52 0.37
C LEU A 178 12.04 -10.91 1.12
N GLU A 179 12.12 -10.59 2.42
CA GLU A 179 13.25 -10.94 3.32
C GLU A 179 13.45 -12.47 3.41
N LEU A 180 12.35 -13.23 3.48
CA LEU A 180 12.39 -14.69 3.52
C LEU A 180 12.85 -15.29 2.18
N HIS A 181 12.33 -14.77 1.06
CA HIS A 181 12.70 -15.26 -0.27
C HIS A 181 14.15 -14.96 -0.64
N SER A 182 14.72 -13.85 -0.16
CA SER A 182 16.15 -13.56 -0.33
C SER A 182 17.02 -14.50 0.50
N ALA A 183 16.68 -14.76 1.77
CA ALA A 183 17.48 -15.63 2.65
C ALA A 183 17.50 -17.10 2.18
N ARG A 184 16.37 -17.61 1.66
CA ARG A 184 16.28 -18.98 1.14
C ARG A 184 17.18 -19.20 -0.08
N ARG A 185 17.34 -18.18 -0.93
CA ARG A 185 18.20 -18.21 -2.13
C ARG A 185 19.68 -18.24 -1.76
N GLU A 186 20.09 -17.48 -0.74
CA GLU A 186 21.48 -17.49 -0.25
C GLU A 186 21.86 -18.87 0.29
N HIS A 187 20.98 -19.51 1.09
CA HIS A 187 21.23 -20.86 1.61
C HIS A 187 21.29 -21.94 0.51
N GLU A 188 20.44 -21.87 -0.52
CA GLU A 188 20.51 -22.79 -1.65
C GLU A 188 21.84 -22.63 -2.43
N ALA A 189 22.29 -21.39 -2.64
CA ALA A 189 23.57 -21.11 -3.31
C ALA A 189 24.79 -21.59 -2.51
N GLU A 190 24.80 -21.45 -1.18
CA GLU A 190 25.85 -21.99 -0.30
C GLU A 190 25.87 -23.53 -0.28
N THR A 191 24.68 -24.16 -0.32
CA THR A 191 24.56 -25.63 -0.34
C THR A 191 25.07 -26.20 -1.67
N GLU A 192 24.78 -25.55 -2.80
CA GLU A 192 25.27 -25.99 -4.11
C GLU A 192 26.80 -25.84 -4.23
N HIS A 193 27.38 -24.77 -3.66
CA HIS A 193 28.82 -24.57 -3.63
C HIS A 193 29.56 -25.59 -2.75
N SER A 194 28.94 -26.06 -1.66
CA SER A 194 29.55 -27.03 -0.75
C SER A 194 29.45 -28.49 -1.22
N ILE A 195 28.55 -28.81 -2.16
CA ILE A 195 28.40 -30.18 -2.70
C ILE A 195 29.35 -30.44 -3.90
N HIS A 196 29.88 -29.41 -4.55
CA HIS A 196 30.83 -29.55 -5.67
C HIS A 196 32.22 -28.92 -5.42
N PRO A 197 33.00 -29.36 -4.41
CA PRO A 197 34.36 -28.85 -4.21
C PRO A 197 35.44 -29.53 -5.08
N SER A 198 35.12 -30.43 -6.01
CA SER A 198 36.14 -31.24 -6.70
C SER A 198 35.83 -31.55 -8.17
N SER A 199 36.05 -30.58 -9.06
CA SER A 199 36.35 -30.86 -10.47
C SER A 199 37.20 -29.73 -11.09
N LEU A 200 38.36 -29.50 -10.49
CA LEU A 200 39.53 -28.91 -11.14
C LEU A 200 40.77 -29.66 -10.65
#